data_AF-A0A180EZ66-F1
#
_entry.id   AF-A0A180EZ66-F1
#
_cell.length_a   1.000
_cell.length_b   1.000
_cell.length_c   1.000
_cell.angle_alpha   90.00
_cell.angle_beta   90.00
_cell.angle_gamma   90.00
#
_symmetry.space_group_name_H-M   'P 1'
#
loop_
_entity.id
_entity.type
_entity.pdbx_description
1 polymer ?
#
loop_
_entity_poly.entity_id
_entity_poly.type
_entity_poly.pdbx_seq_one_letter_code
_entity_poly.pdbx_strand_id
1 'polypeptide(L)'
;MGSYFEFEFNSFEDSKEIPLFDKKEYISDVLFKSDFSRIVKILTETVENKILVNSSVCSVKKEAGFYSVKTESGQMYKTRKIVFGTGRSSYSSLTHILDSLNAKYEQQPQDRKNFALVIDLQWVKPQLTQNFSLQNDDNIYVLGDAIGKSRGFVQALFSGVMWANLFCKNVSEIKNKEKWLNLA
;
A
#
# COMPACT_ATOMS: atom_id res chain seq x y z
N MET A 1 -2.78 12.32 -26.42
CA MET A 1 -4.17 12.10 -25.99
C MET A 1 -4.13 11.08 -24.85
N GLY A 2 -4.32 11.54 -23.62
CA GLY A 2 -4.34 10.65 -22.45
C GLY A 2 -5.76 10.16 -22.21
N SER A 3 -5.98 8.85 -22.25
CA SER A 3 -7.23 8.23 -21.88
C SER A 3 -7.36 8.27 -20.35
N TYR A 4 -8.38 8.95 -19.83
CA TYR A 4 -8.72 8.88 -18.41
C TYR A 4 -9.81 7.83 -18.22
N PHE A 5 -9.63 6.95 -17.23
CA PHE A 5 -10.67 6.05 -16.75
C PHE A 5 -11.30 6.69 -15.52
N GLU A 6 -12.56 7.12 -15.63
CA GLU A 6 -13.39 7.46 -14.48
C GLU A 6 -13.99 6.18 -13.90
N PHE A 7 -13.80 5.97 -12.60
CA PHE A 7 -14.48 4.91 -11.85
C PHE A 7 -15.43 5.59 -10.86
N GLU A 8 -16.73 5.39 -11.04
CA GLU A 8 -17.74 5.79 -10.06
C GLU A 8 -17.80 4.72 -8.95
N PHE A 9 -17.55 5.15 -7.71
CA PHE A 9 -17.66 4.29 -6.53
C PHE A 9 -19.08 4.42 -5.95
N ASN A 10 -19.89 3.39 -6.14
CA ASN A 10 -21.16 3.28 -5.42
C ASN A 10 -20.88 2.93 -3.95
N SER A 11 -21.56 3.63 -3.04
CA SER A 11 -21.49 3.38 -1.59
C SER A 11 -21.97 1.96 -1.28
N PHE A 12 -21.11 1.16 -0.65
CA PHE A 12 -21.47 -0.16 -0.14
C PHE A 12 -22.25 0.01 1.18
N GLU A 13 -23.52 -0.40 1.19
CA GLU A 13 -24.33 -0.50 2.40
C GLU A 13 -23.84 -1.64 3.32
N ASP A 14 -23.85 -1.37 4.62
CA ASP A 14 -23.34 -2.25 5.67
C ASP A 14 -24.23 -3.48 5.93
N SER A 15 -23.55 -4.61 6.09
CA SER A 15 -23.92 -5.80 6.87
C SER A 15 -25.26 -6.49 6.56
N LYS A 16 -25.22 -7.46 5.63
CA LYS A 16 -26.04 -8.68 5.76
C LYS A 16 -25.16 -9.83 6.21
N GLU A 17 -25.66 -10.62 7.16
CA GLU A 17 -25.01 -11.85 7.64
C GLU A 17 -24.56 -12.70 6.46
N ILE A 18 -23.26 -13.00 6.42
CA ILE A 18 -22.65 -13.74 5.33
C ILE A 18 -22.95 -15.22 5.57
N PRO A 19 -23.69 -15.91 4.69
CA PRO A 19 -23.96 -17.34 4.85
C PRO A 19 -22.64 -18.13 4.83
N LEU A 20 -22.58 -19.24 5.57
CA LEU A 20 -21.49 -20.21 5.50
C LEU A 20 -21.36 -20.67 4.04
N PHE A 21 -20.37 -20.12 3.32
CA PHE A 21 -20.21 -20.42 1.90
C PHE A 21 -19.74 -21.85 1.69
N ASP A 22 -20.48 -22.58 0.85
CA ASP A 22 -19.95 -23.73 0.12
C ASP A 22 -18.64 -23.35 -0.57
N LYS A 23 -17.71 -24.30 -0.60
CA LYS A 23 -16.38 -24.15 -1.19
C LYS A 23 -16.50 -23.74 -2.66
N LYS A 24 -16.32 -22.45 -2.97
CA LYS A 24 -16.19 -21.98 -4.36
C LYS A 24 -14.86 -22.49 -4.92
N GLU A 25 -14.94 -23.33 -5.94
CA GLU A 25 -13.79 -23.76 -6.71
C GLU A 25 -13.59 -22.78 -7.86
N TYR A 26 -12.39 -22.20 -7.94
CA TYR A 26 -12.00 -21.31 -9.01
C TYR A 26 -10.95 -22.01 -9.87
N ILE A 27 -11.15 -21.97 -11.19
CA ILE A 27 -10.11 -22.30 -12.16
C ILE A 27 -9.46 -20.97 -12.52
N SER A 28 -8.29 -20.69 -11.96
CA SER A 28 -7.49 -19.52 -12.32
C SER A 28 -6.22 -19.98 -13.03
N ASP A 29 -5.84 -19.27 -14.10
CA ASP A 29 -4.50 -19.41 -14.65
C ASP A 29 -3.47 -19.06 -13.58
N VAL A 30 -2.55 -19.98 -13.31
CA VAL A 30 -1.50 -19.80 -12.32
C VAL A 30 -0.32 -19.16 -13.04
N LEU A 31 0.03 -17.93 -12.65
CA LEU A 31 1.30 -17.34 -13.07
C LEU A 31 2.44 -18.18 -12.49
N PHE A 32 3.34 -18.66 -13.36
CA PHE A 32 4.54 -19.31 -12.87
C PHE A 32 5.46 -18.28 -12.21
N LYS A 33 6.34 -18.76 -11.32
CA LYS A 33 7.34 -17.90 -10.67
C LYS A 33 8.19 -17.12 -11.68
N SER A 34 8.47 -17.71 -12.84
CA SER A 34 9.16 -17.06 -13.97
C SER A 34 8.38 -15.89 -14.54
N ASP A 35 7.08 -16.03 -14.72
CA ASP A 35 6.21 -14.98 -15.27
C ASP A 35 6.13 -13.82 -14.29
N PHE A 36 5.92 -14.12 -13.00
CA PHE A 36 5.92 -13.10 -11.96
C PHE A 36 7.26 -12.34 -11.89
N SER A 37 8.38 -13.08 -11.97
CA SER A 37 9.72 -12.47 -11.98
C SER A 37 9.93 -11.56 -13.19
N ARG A 38 9.44 -11.98 -14.36
CA ARG A 38 9.50 -11.17 -15.59
C ARG A 38 8.65 -9.91 -15.48
N ILE A 39 7.43 -10.00 -14.94
CA ILE A 39 6.56 -8.85 -14.70
C ILE A 39 7.22 -7.86 -13.75
N VAL A 40 7.72 -8.33 -12.60
CA VAL A 40 8.42 -7.46 -11.64
C VAL A 40 9.61 -6.78 -12.30
N LYS A 41 10.42 -7.52 -13.08
CA LYS A 41 11.57 -6.96 -13.80
C LYS A 41 11.16 -5.84 -14.75
N ILE A 42 10.13 -6.05 -15.59
CA ILE A 42 9.63 -5.02 -16.51
C ILE A 42 9.14 -3.78 -15.75
N LEU A 43 8.42 -3.98 -14.64
CA LEU A 43 7.90 -2.88 -13.82
C LEU A 43 9.00 -2.10 -13.08
N THR A 44 10.13 -2.72 -12.76
CA THR A 44 11.23 -2.08 -12.03
C THR A 44 12.37 -1.59 -12.92
N GLU A 45 12.48 -2.07 -14.15
CA GLU A 45 13.51 -1.64 -15.13
C GLU A 45 13.44 -0.13 -15.40
N THR A 46 12.26 0.48 -15.33
CA THR A 46 12.06 1.91 -15.56
C THR A 46 12.19 2.77 -14.31
N VAL A 47 12.50 2.17 -13.15
CA VAL A 47 12.64 2.92 -11.90
C VAL A 47 14.05 3.48 -11.80
N GLU A 48 14.21 4.77 -12.10
CA GLU A 48 15.50 5.49 -12.06
C GLU A 48 15.97 5.81 -10.63
N ASN A 49 15.13 5.57 -9.63
CA ASN A 49 15.42 5.91 -8.24
C ASN A 49 16.33 4.86 -7.57
N LYS A 50 16.98 5.28 -6.48
CA LYS A 50 17.80 4.39 -5.66
C LYS A 50 16.96 3.28 -5.04
N ILE A 51 17.14 2.05 -5.54
CA ILE A 51 16.59 0.83 -4.94
C ILE A 51 17.68 0.17 -4.09
N LEU A 52 17.38 -0.04 -2.81
CA LEU A 52 18.23 -0.81 -1.91
C LEU A 52 17.67 -2.22 -1.79
N VAL A 53 18.44 -3.20 -2.26
CA VAL A 53 18.14 -4.62 -2.11
C VAL A 53 18.96 -5.24 -0.98
N ASN A 54 18.55 -6.40 -0.48
CA ASN A 54 19.20 -7.09 0.65
C ASN A 54 19.32 -6.20 1.91
N SER A 55 18.33 -5.33 2.12
CA SER A 55 18.28 -4.39 3.23
C SER A 55 16.91 -4.46 3.88
N SER A 56 16.86 -4.89 5.14
CA SER A 56 15.63 -4.93 5.93
C SER A 56 15.52 -3.69 6.81
N VAL A 57 14.32 -3.14 6.94
CA VAL A 57 14.02 -2.08 7.90
C VAL A 57 13.72 -2.70 9.25
N CYS A 58 14.47 -2.32 10.29
CA CYS A 58 14.27 -2.85 11.64
C CYS A 58 13.51 -1.90 12.56
N SER A 59 13.55 -0.58 12.30
CA SER A 59 12.78 0.39 13.09
C SER A 59 12.47 1.66 12.31
N VAL A 60 11.31 2.23 12.59
CA VAL A 60 10.92 3.56 12.17
C VAL A 60 10.58 4.37 13.42
N LYS A 61 11.08 5.59 13.52
CA LYS A 61 10.77 6.50 14.63
C LYS A 61 10.23 7.80 14.08
N LYS A 62 9.15 8.30 14.69
CA LYS A 62 8.60 9.63 14.42
C LYS A 62 9.40 10.67 15.20
N GLU A 63 9.87 11.69 14.50
CA GLU A 63 10.58 12.85 15.05
C GLU A 63 9.83 14.14 14.68
N ALA A 64 10.28 15.29 15.18
CA ALA A 64 9.66 16.58 14.89
C ALA A 64 9.77 16.93 13.39
N GLY A 65 8.70 16.67 12.63
CA GLY A 65 8.57 17.00 11.21
C GLY A 65 9.17 15.98 10.23
N PHE A 66 9.68 14.85 10.70
CA PHE A 66 10.21 13.77 9.84
C PHE A 66 10.21 12.41 10.55
N TYR A 67 10.60 11.37 9.84
CA TYR A 67 10.80 10.02 10.32
C TYR A 67 12.25 9.58 10.10
N SER A 68 12.78 8.87 11.09
CA SER A 68 14.06 8.18 11.00
C SER A 68 13.84 6.70 10.78
N VAL A 69 14.42 6.16 9.71
CA VAL A 69 14.35 4.75 9.31
C VAL A 69 15.71 4.11 9.51
N LYS A 70 15.77 3.06 10.33
CA LYS A 70 16.99 2.28 10.57
C LYS A 70 16.89 0.93 9.86
N THR A 71 17.96 0.56 9.19
CA THR A 71 18.11 -0.78 8.59
C THR A 71 18.86 -1.73 9.52
N GLU A 72 18.73 -3.03 9.28
CA GLU A 72 19.50 -4.06 10.01
C GLU A 72 21.01 -3.87 9.88
N SER A 73 21.48 -3.32 8.76
CA SER A 73 22.91 -2.98 8.53
C SER A 73 23.40 -1.79 9.38
N GLY A 74 22.51 -1.12 10.11
CA GLY A 74 22.81 0.07 10.90
C GLY A 74 22.68 1.39 10.14
N GLN A 75 22.45 1.37 8.82
CA GLN A 75 22.22 2.59 8.04
C GLN A 75 20.95 3.31 8.48
N MET A 76 21.01 4.64 8.47
CA MET A 76 19.94 5.54 8.88
C MET A 76 19.48 6.43 7.72
N TYR A 77 18.18 6.56 7.55
CA TYR A 77 17.54 7.39 6.53
C TYR A 77 16.54 8.34 7.19
N LYS A 78 16.39 9.55 6.62
CA LYS A 78 15.38 10.53 7.05
C LYS A 78 14.41 10.79 5.92
N THR A 79 13.12 10.84 6.24
CA THR A 79 12.06 11.12 5.27
C THR A 79 10.90 11.86 5.92
N ARG A 80 10.13 12.61 5.15
CA ARG A 80 8.87 13.21 5.62
C ARG A 80 7.67 12.30 5.45
N LYS A 81 7.77 11.28 4.59
CA LYS A 81 6.68 10.37 4.24
C LYS A 81 7.17 8.94 4.15
N ILE A 82 6.34 7.98 4.57
CA ILE A 82 6.65 6.55 4.56
C ILE A 82 5.54 5.79 3.87
N VAL A 83 5.92 4.87 3.00
CA VAL A 83 4.99 3.98 2.30
C VAL A 83 5.38 2.55 2.61
N PHE A 84 4.47 1.82 3.24
CA PHE A 84 4.64 0.40 3.53
C PHE A 84 4.01 -0.44 2.43
N GLY A 85 4.86 -1.12 1.64
CA GLY A 85 4.47 -2.11 0.63
C GLY A 85 5.05 -3.49 0.93
N THR A 86 5.11 -3.88 2.21
CA THR A 86 5.91 -5.03 2.68
C THR A 86 5.28 -6.40 2.41
N GLY A 87 4.10 -6.43 1.79
CA GLY A 87 3.31 -7.66 1.65
C GLY A 87 2.98 -8.29 3.00
N ARG A 88 2.47 -9.53 2.97
CA ARG A 88 1.99 -10.22 4.18
C ARG A 88 3.06 -10.98 4.95
N SER A 89 4.13 -11.42 4.28
CA SER A 89 5.22 -12.16 4.93
C SER A 89 5.93 -11.34 6.01
N SER A 90 5.81 -10.01 5.94
CA SER A 90 6.41 -9.07 6.88
C SER A 90 5.43 -8.57 7.95
N TYR A 91 4.32 -9.27 8.21
CA TYR A 91 3.30 -8.81 9.15
C TYR A 91 3.87 -8.55 10.56
N SER A 92 4.74 -9.43 11.07
CA SER A 92 5.31 -9.27 12.41
C SER A 92 6.14 -8.00 12.51
N SER A 93 7.01 -7.77 11.52
CA SER A 93 7.81 -6.55 11.41
C SER A 93 6.93 -5.32 11.23
N LEU A 94 5.89 -5.39 10.40
CA LEU A 94 4.98 -4.28 10.15
C LEU A 94 4.18 -3.92 11.40
N THR A 95 3.66 -4.90 12.14
CA THR A 95 2.96 -4.69 13.42
C THR A 95 3.85 -3.95 14.40
N HIS A 96 5.07 -4.44 14.64
CA HIS A 96 6.01 -3.79 15.56
C HIS A 96 6.35 -2.35 15.14
N ILE A 97 6.52 -2.11 13.83
CA ILE A 97 6.79 -0.77 13.31
C ILE A 97 5.57 0.14 13.51
N LEU A 98 4.38 -0.29 13.13
CA LEU A 98 3.17 0.53 13.24
C LEU A 98 2.80 0.80 14.70
N ASP A 99 2.96 -0.17 15.59
CA ASP A 99 2.76 0.01 17.04
C ASP A 99 3.71 1.09 17.59
N SER A 100 4.98 1.10 17.15
CA SER A 100 5.95 2.14 17.53
C SER A 100 5.58 3.54 17.02
N LEU A 101 4.72 3.60 15.99
CA LEU A 101 4.17 4.83 15.42
C LEU A 101 2.77 5.14 15.98
N ASN A 102 2.36 4.45 17.06
CA ASN A 102 1.05 4.57 17.69
C ASN A 102 -0.12 4.26 16.72
N ALA A 103 0.09 3.32 15.81
CA ALA A 103 -0.89 2.85 14.85
C ALA A 103 -1.11 1.35 15.04
N LYS A 104 -2.28 0.96 15.56
CA LYS A 104 -2.59 -0.46 15.78
C LYS A 104 -2.80 -1.19 14.45
N TYR A 105 -2.06 -2.26 14.26
CA TYR A 105 -2.24 -3.18 13.14
C TYR A 105 -2.86 -4.50 13.64
N GLU A 106 -4.02 -4.89 13.08
CA GLU A 106 -4.63 -6.19 13.38
C GLU A 106 -4.68 -7.04 12.12
N GLN A 107 -3.98 -8.16 12.16
CA GLN A 107 -3.98 -9.13 11.08
C GLN A 107 -5.39 -9.68 10.87
N GLN A 108 -5.85 -9.67 9.62
CA GLN A 108 -7.14 -10.23 9.27
C GLN A 108 -7.06 -11.73 8.95
N PRO A 109 -8.08 -12.53 9.34
CA PRO A 109 -8.25 -13.88 8.84
C PRO A 109 -8.35 -13.85 7.33
N GLN A 110 -7.51 -14.65 6.66
CA GLN A 110 -7.45 -14.66 5.21
C GLN A 110 -8.42 -15.69 4.66
N ASP A 111 -9.17 -15.28 3.64
CA ASP A 111 -9.78 -16.26 2.76
C ASP A 111 -8.69 -16.85 1.87
N ARG A 112 -8.11 -17.97 2.32
CA ARG A 112 -7.06 -18.69 1.59
C ARG A 112 -7.55 -19.23 0.24
N LYS A 113 -8.84 -19.12 -0.07
CA LYS A 113 -9.48 -19.71 -1.24
C LYS A 113 -9.84 -18.68 -2.33
N ASN A 114 -9.61 -17.39 -2.10
CA ASN A 114 -9.75 -16.37 -3.13
C ASN A 114 -8.45 -16.25 -3.94
N PHE A 115 -8.40 -16.97 -5.06
CA PHE A 115 -7.37 -16.86 -6.11
C PHE A 115 -7.85 -16.08 -7.34
N ALA A 116 -9.10 -15.57 -7.30
CA ALA A 116 -9.65 -14.73 -8.35
C ALA A 116 -9.08 -13.29 -8.28
N LEU A 117 -9.26 -12.54 -9.36
CA LEU A 117 -9.01 -11.09 -9.40
C LEU A 117 -9.97 -10.38 -8.46
N VAL A 118 -9.59 -10.26 -7.19
CA VAL A 118 -10.37 -9.55 -6.18
C VAL A 118 -9.58 -8.34 -5.68
N ILE A 119 -10.27 -7.21 -5.61
CA ILE A 119 -9.79 -5.99 -4.98
C ILE A 119 -10.69 -5.76 -3.77
N ASP A 120 -10.14 -5.99 -2.57
CA ASP A 120 -10.87 -5.71 -1.34
C ASP A 120 -10.56 -4.31 -0.82
N LEU A 121 -11.60 -3.51 -0.66
CA LEU A 121 -11.55 -2.21 0.01
C LEU A 121 -11.89 -2.32 1.51
N GLN A 122 -12.07 -3.53 2.05
CA GLN A 122 -12.34 -3.74 3.47
C GLN A 122 -11.06 -3.66 4.29
N TRP A 123 -10.76 -2.48 4.79
CA TRP A 123 -9.54 -2.20 5.55
C TRP A 123 -9.89 -2.15 7.02
N VAL A 124 -9.61 -3.24 7.73
CA VAL A 124 -10.11 -3.36 9.09
C VAL A 124 -9.21 -2.59 10.04
N LYS A 125 -7.90 -2.87 10.07
CA LYS A 125 -6.91 -2.10 10.85
C LYS A 125 -5.48 -2.17 10.28
N PRO A 126 -4.71 -1.06 10.25
CA PRO A 126 -5.10 0.27 10.69
C PRO A 126 -6.23 0.84 9.84
N GLN A 127 -7.06 1.71 10.44
CA GLN A 127 -8.01 2.49 9.67
C GLN A 127 -7.23 3.46 8.80
N LEU A 128 -7.38 3.33 7.50
CA LEU A 128 -6.77 4.26 6.56
C LEU A 128 -7.85 5.18 5.98
N THR A 129 -7.41 6.34 5.53
CA THR A 129 -8.24 7.26 4.76
C THR A 129 -8.40 6.78 3.31
N GLN A 130 -9.24 7.44 2.53
CA GLN A 130 -9.38 7.17 1.09
C GLN A 130 -8.09 7.33 0.29
N ASN A 131 -7.09 8.04 0.83
CA ASN A 131 -5.79 8.24 0.18
C ASN A 131 -4.72 7.22 0.62
N PHE A 132 -5.13 6.16 1.32
CA PHE A 132 -4.26 5.12 1.89
C PHE A 132 -3.37 5.58 3.06
N SER A 133 -3.55 6.80 3.60
CA SER A 133 -2.85 7.26 4.81
C SER A 133 -3.46 6.66 6.07
N LEU A 134 -2.68 6.53 7.14
CA LEU A 134 -3.22 6.26 8.47
C LEU A 134 -4.16 7.41 8.89
N GLN A 135 -5.31 7.12 9.49
CA GLN A 135 -6.23 8.16 9.97
C GLN A 135 -5.61 9.13 10.99
N ASN A 136 -4.59 8.69 11.73
CA ASN A 136 -3.88 9.50 12.73
C ASN A 136 -2.55 10.08 12.21
N ASP A 137 -2.17 9.79 10.96
CA ASP A 137 -0.93 10.30 10.36
C ASP A 137 -0.98 10.33 8.81
N ASP A 138 -1.19 11.52 8.26
CA ASP A 138 -1.27 11.76 6.80
C ASP A 138 0.04 11.54 6.04
N ASN A 139 1.15 11.25 6.75
CA ASN A 139 2.45 11.00 6.14
C ASN A 139 2.85 9.52 6.14
N ILE A 140 2.02 8.63 6.69
CA ILE A 140 2.26 7.19 6.67
C ILE A 140 1.19 6.54 5.81
N TYR A 141 1.61 5.79 4.79
CA TYR A 141 0.74 5.07 3.88
C TYR A 141 1.00 3.57 3.97
N VAL A 142 -0.05 2.76 3.87
CA VAL A 142 0.05 1.30 3.83
C VAL A 142 -0.66 0.81 2.58
N LEU A 143 0.03 0.05 1.74
CA LEU A 143 -0.42 -0.39 0.43
C LEU A 143 -0.21 -1.89 0.25
N GLY A 144 -0.76 -2.42 -0.83
CA GLY A 144 -0.46 -3.77 -1.26
C GLY A 144 -1.25 -4.85 -0.54
N ASP A 145 -0.71 -6.06 -0.54
CA ASP A 145 -1.30 -7.21 0.15
C ASP A 145 -1.21 -7.07 1.70
N ALA A 146 -0.47 -6.06 2.18
CA ALA A 146 -0.46 -5.67 3.59
C ALA A 146 -1.81 -5.08 4.06
N ILE A 147 -2.69 -4.70 3.13
CA ILE A 147 -4.02 -4.16 3.40
C ILE A 147 -5.11 -5.04 2.76
N GLY A 148 -6.15 -5.39 3.52
CA GLY A 148 -7.33 -6.11 3.03
C GLY A 148 -7.30 -7.63 3.19
N LYS A 149 -8.40 -8.29 2.80
CA LYS A 149 -8.62 -9.75 2.93
C LYS A 149 -8.16 -10.53 1.69
N SER A 150 -8.32 -9.93 0.50
CA SER A 150 -7.98 -10.54 -0.77
C SER A 150 -6.48 -10.71 -0.97
N ARG A 151 -6.14 -11.69 -1.81
CA ARG A 151 -4.78 -12.05 -2.18
C ARG A 151 -4.63 -11.77 -3.67
N GLY A 152 -3.61 -11.02 -4.04
CA GLY A 152 -3.31 -10.92 -5.46
C GLY A 152 -2.32 -9.85 -5.83
N PHE A 153 -1.51 -10.18 -6.83
CA PHE A 153 -0.67 -9.22 -7.54
C PHE A 153 -1.47 -8.00 -8.03
N VAL A 154 -2.72 -8.21 -8.47
CA VAL A 154 -3.57 -7.13 -8.97
C VAL A 154 -4.00 -6.16 -7.87
N GLN A 155 -4.33 -6.63 -6.66
CA GLN A 155 -4.60 -5.73 -5.53
C GLN A 155 -3.35 -4.91 -5.17
N ALA A 156 -2.17 -5.53 -5.22
CA ALA A 156 -0.92 -4.84 -4.96
C ALA A 156 -0.61 -3.77 -6.02
N LEU A 157 -0.79 -4.12 -7.28
CA LEU A 157 -0.61 -3.19 -8.40
C LEU A 157 -1.62 -2.04 -8.32
N PHE A 158 -2.91 -2.34 -8.15
CA PHE A 158 -3.98 -1.36 -8.12
C PHE A 158 -3.80 -0.35 -6.98
N SER A 159 -3.59 -0.82 -5.74
CA SER A 159 -3.37 0.07 -4.60
C SER A 159 -2.11 0.94 -4.78
N GLY A 160 -1.03 0.38 -5.33
CA GLY A 160 0.18 1.13 -5.66
C GLY A 160 -0.06 2.25 -6.68
N VAL A 161 -0.73 1.94 -7.80
CA VAL A 161 -1.04 2.92 -8.86
C VAL A 161 -1.99 4.00 -8.36
N MET A 162 -3.04 3.63 -7.62
CA MET A 162 -3.99 4.58 -7.06
C MET A 162 -3.32 5.56 -6.10
N TRP A 163 -2.51 5.05 -5.17
CA TRP A 163 -1.76 5.90 -4.26
C TRP A 163 -0.78 6.82 -5.00
N ALA A 164 -0.02 6.28 -5.97
CA ALA A 164 0.95 7.07 -6.73
C ALA A 164 0.26 8.22 -7.50
N ASN A 165 -0.89 7.94 -8.12
CA ASN A 165 -1.68 8.96 -8.82
C ASN A 165 -2.16 10.07 -7.87
N LEU A 166 -2.70 9.71 -6.70
CA LEU A 166 -3.13 10.68 -5.69
C LEU A 166 -1.95 11.51 -5.16
N PHE A 167 -0.82 10.85 -4.89
CA PHE A 167 0.39 11.49 -4.43
C PHE A 167 0.90 12.52 -5.44
N CYS A 168 1.00 12.14 -6.72
CA CYS A 168 1.45 13.02 -7.79
C CYS A 168 0.52 14.22 -8.00
N LYS A 169 -0.80 14.03 -7.94
CA LYS A 169 -1.78 15.13 -7.99
C LYS A 169 -1.53 16.13 -6.87
N ASN A 170 -1.43 15.66 -5.63
CA ASN A 170 -1.19 16.53 -4.47
C ASN A 170 0.14 17.29 -4.59
N VAL A 171 1.21 16.64 -5.05
CA VAL A 171 2.50 17.31 -5.28
C VAL A 171 2.40 18.38 -6.37
N SER A 172 1.67 18.11 -7.45
CA SER A 172 1.48 19.08 -8.54
C SER A 172 0.67 20.30 -8.09
N GLU A 173 -0.36 20.10 -7.26
CA GLU A 173 -1.16 21.18 -6.69
C GLU A 173 -0.35 22.05 -5.73
N ILE A 174 0.51 21.45 -4.90
CA ILE A 174 1.43 22.18 -4.01
C ILE A 174 2.38 23.05 -4.83
N LYS A 175 3.04 22.48 -5.86
CA LYS A 175 3.95 23.23 -6.73
C LYS A 175 3.24 24.40 -7.42
N ASN A 176 1.99 24.21 -7.83
CA ASN A 176 1.20 25.28 -8.43
C ASN A 176 0.85 26.37 -7.41
N LYS A 177 0.44 26.01 -6.19
CA LYS A 177 0.16 26.99 -5.11
C LYS A 177 1.39 27.79 -4.70
N GLU A 178 2.54 27.14 -4.54
CA GLU A 178 3.81 27.83 -4.24
C GLU A 178 4.21 28.77 -5.39
N LYS A 179 3.96 28.40 -6.63
CA LYS A 179 4.18 29.28 -7.79
C LYS A 179 3.28 30.53 -7.74
N TRP A 180 2.01 30.38 -7.37
CA TRP A 180 1.08 31.51 -7.21
C TRP A 180 1.43 32.41 -6.02
N LEU A 181 1.86 31.84 -4.89
CA LEU A 181 2.28 32.60 -3.71
C LEU A 181 3.58 33.38 -3.93
N ASN A 182 4.45 32.93 -4.83
CA ASN A 182 5.68 33.64 -5.21
C ASN A 182 5.47 34.68 -6.34
N LEU A 183 4.24 34.80 -6.86
CA LEU A 183 3.85 35.78 -7.89
C LEU A 183 2.94 36.89 -7.34
N ALA A 184 2.51 36.79 -6.07
CA ALA A 184 1.72 37.79 -5.35
C ALA A 184 2.62 38.58 -4.39
#